data_AF-A0A401Y6F0-F1
#
_entry.id   AF-A0A401Y6F0-F1
#
_cell.length_a   1.000
_cell.length_b   1.000
_cell.length_c   1.000
_cell.angle_alpha   90.00
_cell.angle_beta   90.00
_cell.angle_gamma   90.00
#
_symmetry.space_group_name_H-M   'P 1'
#
loop_
_entity.id
_entity.type
_entity.pdbx_description
1 polymer ?
#
loop_
_entity_poly.entity_id
_entity_poly.type
_entity_poly.pdbx_seq_one_letter_code
_entity_poly.pdbx_strand_id
1 'polypeptide(L)'
;MEGRVHDDFGDEASEGSSVDTAGVSLVLDYERSCGRIPEEQAHNNPGYDVLSKDADGVVLRRIEIKSIGGAWTLFGVWMSATQLDENRTHPADFWLYVVEHADDDDAVIHRIHNPAGEATKFGFDDGWQALREPEIERDETGQALLSSTRRLLGWRKPEE
;
A
#
# COMPACT_ATOMS: atom_id res chain seq x y z
N MET A 1 -8.71 14.83 18.97
CA MET A 1 -8.82 15.08 17.52
C MET A 1 -7.40 15.00 17.00
N GLU A 2 -6.88 13.78 16.89
CA GLU A 2 -5.52 13.52 16.43
C GLU A 2 -5.61 13.22 14.95
N GLY A 3 -5.05 14.13 14.14
CA GLY A 3 -4.87 13.91 12.73
C GLY A 3 -4.01 12.67 12.55
N ARG A 4 -4.52 11.73 11.74
CA ARG A 4 -3.76 10.63 11.20
C ARG A 4 -2.50 11.23 10.59
N VAL A 5 -1.34 10.93 11.16
CA VAL A 5 -0.07 11.24 10.53
C VAL A 5 -0.12 10.53 9.18
N HIS A 6 -0.01 11.27 8.08
CA HIS A 6 0.28 10.64 6.79
C HIS A 6 1.64 9.99 7.00
N ASP A 7 1.61 8.68 7.19
CA ASP A 7 2.77 7.85 7.47
C ASP A 7 3.63 7.81 6.21
N ASP A 8 4.57 8.76 6.14
CA ASP A 8 5.56 8.99 5.08
C ASP A 8 6.68 7.94 5.19
N PHE A 9 6.31 6.65 5.17
CA PHE A 9 7.26 5.56 5.38
C PHE A 9 7.98 5.12 4.09
N GLY A 10 7.74 5.77 2.96
CA GLY A 10 8.33 5.44 1.66
C GLY A 10 8.79 6.67 0.88
N ASP A 11 9.23 6.43 -0.34
CA ASP A 11 9.61 7.47 -1.29
C ASP A 11 8.38 8.08 -2.01
N GLU A 12 7.20 7.45 -1.91
CA GLU A 12 5.99 7.93 -2.61
C GLU A 12 5.49 9.29 -2.09
N ALA A 13 5.07 10.13 -3.03
CA ALA A 13 4.40 11.37 -2.71
C ALA A 13 3.00 11.13 -2.15
N SER A 14 2.51 12.07 -1.34
CA SER A 14 1.15 12.03 -0.83
C SER A 14 0.12 12.11 -1.96
N GLU A 15 -0.97 11.36 -1.81
CA GLU A 15 -2.12 11.39 -2.73
C GLU A 15 -2.61 12.82 -2.99
N GLY A 16 -2.88 13.14 -4.26
CA GLY A 16 -3.36 14.45 -4.69
C GLY A 16 -2.30 15.57 -4.69
N SER A 17 -1.04 15.26 -4.37
CA SER A 17 0.07 16.20 -4.58
C SER A 17 0.30 16.48 -6.07
N SER A 18 1.10 17.51 -6.38
CA SER A 18 1.50 17.79 -7.76
C SER A 18 2.31 16.65 -8.38
N VAL A 19 3.18 16.01 -7.58
CA VAL A 19 3.98 14.84 -7.98
C VAL A 19 3.08 13.66 -8.30
N ASP A 20 2.10 13.38 -7.44
CA ASP A 20 1.12 12.32 -7.64
C ASP A 20 0.31 12.53 -8.93
N THR A 21 -0.23 13.76 -9.10
CA THR A 21 -0.99 14.14 -10.29
C THR A 21 -0.16 14.02 -11.57
N ALA A 22 1.11 14.43 -11.54
CA ALA A 22 2.02 14.33 -12.67
C ALA A 22 2.30 12.86 -13.03
N GLY A 23 2.56 12.01 -12.02
CA GLY A 23 2.75 10.58 -12.22
C GLY A 23 1.52 9.88 -12.82
N VAL A 24 0.31 10.19 -12.33
CA VAL A 24 -0.94 9.67 -12.93
C VAL A 24 -1.05 10.07 -14.40
N SER A 25 -0.81 11.34 -14.73
CA SER A 25 -0.84 11.82 -16.12
C SER A 25 0.17 11.08 -17.01
N LEU A 26 1.41 10.89 -16.54
CA LEU A 26 2.45 10.17 -17.25
C LEU A 26 2.05 8.72 -17.53
N VAL A 27 1.46 8.03 -16.55
CA VAL A 27 0.99 6.65 -16.71
C VAL A 27 -0.14 6.56 -17.73
N LEU A 28 -1.12 7.45 -17.67
CA LEU A 28 -2.22 7.49 -18.65
C LEU A 28 -1.69 7.71 -20.07
N ASP A 29 -0.76 8.65 -20.26
CA ASP A 29 -0.17 8.92 -21.57
C ASP A 29 0.70 7.77 -22.06
N TYR A 30 1.47 7.15 -21.17
CA TYR A 30 2.25 5.96 -21.48
C TYR A 30 1.36 4.81 -21.97
N GLU A 31 0.27 4.51 -21.26
CA GLU A 31 -0.67 3.46 -21.62
C GLU A 31 -1.33 3.74 -22.98
N ARG A 32 -1.74 4.99 -23.24
CA ARG A 32 -2.26 5.42 -24.56
C ARG A 32 -1.22 5.26 -25.66
N SER A 33 0.03 5.64 -25.41
CA SER A 33 1.13 5.51 -26.38
C SER A 33 1.40 4.05 -26.77
N CYS A 34 1.08 3.12 -25.87
CA CYS A 34 1.16 1.69 -26.13
C CYS A 34 -0.09 1.11 -26.83
N GLY A 35 -1.02 1.95 -27.27
CA GLY A 35 -2.24 1.53 -27.96
C GLY A 35 -3.34 0.98 -27.05
N ARG A 36 -3.26 1.24 -25.74
CA ARG A 36 -4.30 0.86 -24.77
C ARG A 36 -5.26 2.02 -24.50
N ILE A 37 -6.38 1.70 -23.86
CA ILE A 37 -7.42 2.65 -23.46
C ILE A 37 -7.45 2.69 -21.93
N PRO A 38 -6.61 3.53 -21.29
CA PRO A 38 -6.59 3.67 -19.83
C PRO A 38 -7.72 4.58 -19.35
N GLU A 39 -8.33 4.17 -18.23
CA GLU A 39 -9.39 4.88 -17.52
C GLU A 39 -8.96 5.07 -16.06
N GLU A 40 -8.75 6.32 -15.65
CA GLU A 40 -8.52 6.66 -14.25
C GLU A 40 -9.78 6.37 -13.43
N GLN A 41 -9.60 5.70 -12.30
CA GLN A 41 -10.68 5.31 -11.41
C GLN A 41 -10.95 6.41 -10.39
N ALA A 42 -12.17 6.44 -9.85
CA ALA A 42 -12.49 7.38 -8.78
C ALA A 42 -11.61 7.13 -7.56
N HIS A 43 -11.27 8.18 -6.80
CA HIS A 43 -10.42 8.10 -5.61
C HIS A 43 -10.94 7.14 -4.50
N ASN A 44 -12.23 6.78 -4.53
CA ASN A 44 -12.81 5.79 -3.63
C ASN A 44 -12.82 4.35 -4.20
N ASN A 45 -12.26 4.14 -5.40
CA ASN A 45 -12.08 2.83 -5.98
C ASN A 45 -11.07 2.04 -5.14
N PRO A 46 -11.43 0.85 -4.63
CA PRO A 46 -10.50 0.08 -3.85
C PRO A 46 -9.42 -0.55 -4.74
N GLY A 47 -8.15 -0.25 -4.44
CA GLY A 47 -7.02 -1.12 -4.77
C GLY A 47 -6.21 -0.82 -6.02
N TYR A 48 -6.64 0.09 -6.91
CA TYR A 48 -5.87 0.53 -8.08
C TYR A 48 -6.40 1.86 -8.64
N ASP A 49 -5.55 2.58 -9.37
CA ASP A 49 -5.82 3.92 -9.88
C ASP A 49 -6.28 3.92 -11.34
N VAL A 50 -5.81 2.97 -12.16
CA VAL A 50 -6.10 2.96 -13.60
C VAL A 50 -6.54 1.56 -14.07
N LEU A 51 -7.64 1.52 -14.82
CA LEU A 51 -8.07 0.34 -15.58
C LEU A 51 -7.70 0.51 -17.05
N SER A 52 -6.76 -0.28 -17.54
CA SER A 52 -6.25 -0.20 -18.91
C SER A 52 -6.78 -1.35 -19.75
N LYS A 53 -7.51 -1.02 -20.81
CA LYS A 53 -8.22 -1.97 -21.68
C LYS A 53 -7.67 -1.98 -23.11
N ASP A 54 -7.98 -3.02 -23.86
CA ASP A 54 -7.85 -3.01 -25.32
C ASP A 54 -9.08 -2.38 -26.01
N ALA A 55 -9.06 -2.36 -27.35
CA ALA A 55 -10.14 -1.80 -28.16
C ALA A 55 -11.46 -2.58 -28.07
N ASP A 56 -11.42 -3.85 -27.68
CA ASP A 56 -12.60 -4.71 -27.48
C ASP A 56 -13.14 -4.61 -26.04
N GLY A 57 -12.48 -3.84 -25.17
CA GLY A 57 -12.85 -3.62 -23.78
C GLY A 57 -12.33 -4.69 -22.82
N VAL A 58 -11.44 -5.58 -23.26
CA VAL A 58 -10.79 -6.57 -22.39
C VAL A 58 -9.83 -5.83 -21.46
N VAL A 59 -9.93 -6.13 -20.16
CA VAL A 59 -9.01 -5.59 -19.16
C VAL A 59 -7.64 -6.23 -19.38
N LEU A 60 -6.65 -5.39 -19.68
CA LEU A 60 -5.26 -5.81 -19.83
C LEU A 60 -4.45 -5.53 -18.57
N ARG A 61 -4.76 -4.43 -17.86
CA ARG A 61 -4.07 -4.02 -16.62
C ARG A 61 -5.02 -3.34 -15.63
N ARG A 62 -4.99 -3.76 -14.37
CA ARG A 62 -5.34 -2.96 -13.19
C ARG A 62 -4.03 -2.37 -12.66
N ILE A 63 -3.88 -1.06 -12.68
CA ILE A 63 -2.62 -0.39 -12.38
C ILE A 63 -2.78 0.42 -11.10
N GLU A 64 -2.02 0.07 -10.08
CA GLU A 64 -1.72 0.92 -8.93
C GLU A 64 -0.48 1.76 -9.24
N ILE A 65 -0.50 3.05 -8.93
CA ILE A 65 0.55 4.02 -9.23
C ILE A 65 1.19 4.50 -7.92
N LYS A 66 2.53 4.58 -7.90
CA LYS A 66 3.30 5.23 -6.84
C LYS A 66 4.25 6.23 -7.46
N SER A 67 3.98 7.52 -7.23
CA SER A 67 4.75 8.62 -7.82
C SER A 67 5.78 9.14 -6.82
N ILE A 68 7.00 9.39 -7.27
CA ILE A 68 8.14 9.84 -6.47
C ILE A 68 8.71 11.10 -7.12
N GLY A 69 8.95 12.16 -6.34
CA GLY A 69 9.48 13.45 -6.85
C GLY A 69 11.00 13.43 -7.10
N GLY A 70 11.62 12.25 -7.08
CA GLY A 70 13.07 12.07 -7.15
C GLY A 70 13.40 10.61 -7.44
N ALA A 71 14.59 10.19 -7.01
CA ALA A 71 15.04 8.81 -7.19
C ALA A 71 14.32 7.84 -6.24
N TRP A 72 14.03 6.63 -6.72
CA TRP A 72 13.50 5.53 -5.92
C TRP A 72 14.62 4.88 -5.11
N THR A 73 14.50 4.93 -3.78
CA THR A 73 15.57 4.56 -2.85
C THR A 73 15.27 3.25 -2.11
N LEU A 74 16.03 3.00 -1.04
CA LEU A 74 15.83 1.84 -0.18
C LEU A 74 14.62 1.99 0.76
N PHE A 75 14.03 3.19 0.89
CA PHE A 75 12.77 3.37 1.61
C PHE A 75 11.60 2.74 0.85
N GLY A 76 11.68 2.72 -0.48
CA GLY A 76 10.80 1.93 -1.32
C GLY A 76 9.43 2.58 -1.48
N VAL A 77 8.48 1.81 -2.01
CA VAL A 77 7.06 2.20 -2.03
C VAL A 77 6.21 1.15 -1.35
N TRP A 78 5.10 1.57 -0.73
CA TRP A 78 4.28 0.68 0.08
C TRP A 78 2.93 0.38 -0.58
N MET A 79 2.51 -0.87 -0.47
CA MET A 79 1.15 -1.27 -0.85
C MET A 79 0.26 -1.33 0.39
N SER A 80 -0.92 -0.72 0.30
CA SER A 80 -1.95 -0.88 1.33
C SER A 80 -2.50 -2.32 1.35
N ALA A 81 -3.19 -2.68 2.44
CA ALA A 81 -3.83 -4.00 2.54
C ALA A 81 -4.86 -4.24 1.41
N THR A 82 -5.59 -3.20 0.99
CA THR A 82 -6.56 -3.28 -0.11
C THR A 82 -5.87 -3.54 -1.45
N GLN A 83 -4.76 -2.85 -1.73
CA GLN A 83 -3.98 -3.05 -2.96
C GLN A 83 -3.35 -4.44 -3.00
N LEU A 84 -2.87 -4.93 -1.86
CA LEU A 84 -2.34 -6.28 -1.73
C LEU A 84 -3.43 -7.34 -1.99
N ASP A 85 -4.64 -7.14 -1.48
CA ASP A 85 -5.77 -8.06 -1.69
C ASP A 85 -6.25 -8.05 -3.15
N GLU A 86 -6.32 -6.86 -3.76
CA GLU A 86 -6.67 -6.70 -5.17
C GLU A 86 -5.67 -7.40 -6.08
N ASN A 87 -4.37 -7.24 -5.82
CA ASN A 87 -3.30 -7.96 -6.51
C ASN A 87 -3.48 -9.48 -6.43
N ARG A 88 -3.73 -10.00 -5.22
CA ARG A 88 -3.94 -11.44 -5.00
C ARG A 88 -5.19 -11.98 -5.69
N THR A 89 -6.22 -11.15 -5.82
CA THR A 89 -7.48 -11.50 -6.50
C THR A 89 -7.30 -11.50 -8.02
N HIS A 90 -6.50 -10.58 -8.54
CA HIS A 90 -6.31 -10.35 -9.97
C HIS A 90 -4.82 -10.46 -10.41
N PRO A 91 -4.10 -11.55 -10.08
CA PRO A 91 -2.65 -11.61 -10.31
C PRO A 91 -2.28 -11.64 -11.80
N ALA A 92 -3.21 -12.03 -12.67
CA ALA A 92 -2.97 -12.13 -14.10
C ALA A 92 -2.82 -10.75 -14.76
N ASP A 93 -3.48 -9.72 -14.23
CA ASP A 93 -3.55 -8.40 -14.83
C ASP A 93 -3.35 -7.25 -13.82
N PHE A 94 -2.94 -7.52 -12.58
CA PHE A 94 -2.51 -6.47 -11.65
C PHE A 94 -1.07 -6.02 -11.92
N TRP A 95 -0.86 -4.70 -11.95
CA TRP A 95 0.43 -4.06 -12.14
C TRP A 95 0.65 -2.96 -11.10
N LEU A 96 1.88 -2.85 -10.60
CA LEU A 96 2.36 -1.69 -9.88
C LEU A 96 3.24 -0.87 -10.81
N TYR A 97 2.89 0.40 -11.00
CA TYR A 97 3.71 1.37 -11.72
C TYR A 97 4.36 2.31 -10.72
N VAL A 98 5.69 2.34 -10.69
CA VAL A 98 6.44 3.32 -9.89
C VAL A 98 7.00 4.37 -10.84
N VAL A 99 6.70 5.64 -10.58
CA VAL A 99 7.14 6.77 -11.40
C VAL A 99 8.21 7.54 -10.62
N GLU A 100 9.47 7.36 -11.00
CA GLU A 100 10.58 8.20 -10.50
C GLU A 100 10.57 9.55 -11.19
N HIS A 101 11.04 10.59 -10.48
CA HIS A 101 11.16 11.95 -11.02
C HIS A 101 9.86 12.44 -11.68
N ALA A 102 8.72 12.17 -11.05
CA ALA A 102 7.40 12.25 -11.69
C ALA A 102 7.01 13.67 -12.14
N ASP A 103 7.60 14.71 -11.57
CA ASP A 103 7.38 16.12 -11.91
C ASP A 103 8.54 16.76 -12.69
N ASP A 104 9.51 15.96 -13.15
CA ASP A 104 10.65 16.37 -13.97
C ASP A 104 10.57 15.80 -15.41
N ASP A 105 11.35 16.37 -16.33
CA ASP A 105 11.40 15.96 -17.75
C ASP A 105 12.05 14.57 -17.97
N ASP A 106 12.74 14.02 -16.96
CA ASP A 106 13.46 12.74 -17.00
C ASP A 106 12.73 11.61 -16.27
N ALA A 107 11.42 11.75 -16.06
CA ALA A 107 10.59 10.75 -15.40
C ALA A 107 10.77 9.32 -15.96
N VAL A 108 10.82 8.34 -15.05
CA VAL A 108 10.97 6.91 -15.40
C VAL A 108 9.82 6.09 -14.83
N ILE A 109 9.13 5.33 -15.69
CA ILE A 109 8.03 4.45 -15.29
C ILE A 109 8.52 2.99 -15.20
N HIS A 110 8.66 2.50 -13.98
CA HIS A 110 8.88 1.08 -13.68
C HIS A 110 7.55 0.35 -13.68
N ARG A 111 7.46 -0.79 -14.36
CA ARG A 111 6.20 -1.53 -14.56
C ARG A 111 6.39 -2.95 -14.05
N ILE A 112 5.75 -3.26 -12.93
CA ILE A 112 5.95 -4.52 -12.22
C ILE A 112 4.65 -5.31 -12.27
N HIS A 113 4.66 -6.44 -12.95
CA HIS A 113 3.52 -7.35 -13.00
C HIS A 113 3.46 -8.16 -11.71
N ASN A 114 2.27 -8.24 -11.10
CA ASN A 114 2.02 -9.07 -9.92
C ASN A 114 3.10 -8.94 -8.80
N PRO A 115 3.36 -7.74 -8.26
CA PRO A 115 4.39 -7.56 -7.24
C PRO A 115 4.22 -8.44 -6.00
N ALA A 116 2.99 -8.77 -5.58
CA ALA A 116 2.78 -9.66 -4.45
C ALA A 116 3.21 -11.12 -4.74
N GLY A 117 3.02 -11.59 -5.98
CA GLY A 117 3.48 -12.90 -6.42
C GLY A 117 5.00 -12.98 -6.63
N GLU A 118 5.63 -11.86 -6.99
CA GLU A 118 7.08 -11.75 -7.21
C GLU A 118 7.86 -11.38 -5.93
N ALA A 119 7.17 -11.08 -4.83
CA ALA A 119 7.80 -10.65 -3.58
C ALA A 119 8.68 -11.75 -2.98
N THR A 120 9.97 -11.45 -2.79
CA THR A 120 10.94 -12.36 -2.15
C THR A 120 11.25 -12.01 -0.69
N LYS A 121 10.84 -10.82 -0.25
CA LYS A 121 11.03 -10.31 1.11
C LYS A 121 9.86 -9.40 1.48
N PHE A 122 9.50 -9.36 2.77
CA PHE A 122 8.52 -8.44 3.35
C PHE A 122 9.15 -7.68 4.52
N GLY A 123 8.65 -6.47 4.77
CA GLY A 123 9.05 -5.59 5.87
C GLY A 123 7.97 -5.47 6.93
N PHE A 124 8.37 -5.01 8.12
CA PHE A 124 7.50 -4.75 9.26
C PHE A 124 7.82 -3.37 9.80
N ASP A 125 6.86 -2.46 9.80
CA ASP A 125 6.95 -1.18 10.52
C ASP A 125 6.64 -1.36 12.01
N ASP A 126 6.63 -0.26 12.76
CA ASP A 126 6.32 -0.26 14.19
C ASP A 126 4.84 -0.50 14.51
N GLY A 127 3.93 -0.27 13.55
CA GLY A 127 2.50 -0.56 13.65
C GLY A 127 2.20 -2.04 13.93
N TRP A 128 3.07 -2.95 13.48
CA TRP A 128 2.98 -4.38 13.79
C TRP A 128 3.09 -4.70 15.28
N GLN A 129 3.68 -3.82 16.08
CA GLN A 129 3.73 -4.01 17.54
C GLN A 129 2.32 -4.03 18.16
N ALA A 130 1.32 -3.44 17.52
CA ALA A 130 -0.07 -3.48 17.97
C ALA A 130 -0.69 -4.88 17.83
N LEU A 131 -0.16 -5.72 16.94
CA LEU A 131 -0.60 -7.10 16.72
C LEU A 131 0.03 -8.09 17.72
N ARG A 132 0.98 -7.63 18.56
CA ARG A 132 1.67 -8.51 19.51
C ARG A 132 0.67 -9.19 20.44
N GLU A 133 0.83 -10.49 20.63
CA GLU A 133 0.11 -11.19 21.67
C GLU A 133 0.51 -10.62 23.05
N PRO A 134 -0.44 -10.39 23.96
CA PRO A 134 -0.11 -9.94 25.30
C PRO A 134 0.61 -11.04 26.08
N GLU A 135 1.61 -10.65 26.87
CA GLU A 135 2.23 -11.59 27.80
C GLU A 135 1.27 -11.94 28.94
N ILE A 136 1.02 -13.23 29.12
CA ILE A 136 0.14 -13.76 30.17
C ILE A 136 1.01 -14.59 31.11
N GLU A 137 1.29 -14.05 32.30
CA GLU A 137 1.96 -14.84 33.36
C GLU A 137 1.10 -16.06 33.72
N ARG A 138 1.75 -17.20 33.90
CA ARG A 138 1.12 -18.48 34.24
C ARG A 138 1.66 -19.02 35.56
N ASP A 139 0.84 -19.74 36.31
CA ASP A 139 1.28 -20.43 37.51
C ASP A 139 2.07 -21.71 37.19
N GLU A 140 2.54 -22.40 38.24
CA GLU A 140 3.30 -23.66 38.15
C GLU A 140 2.53 -24.81 37.48
N THR A 141 1.20 -24.69 37.35
CA THR A 141 0.33 -25.65 36.66
C THR A 141 0.05 -25.26 35.20
N GLY A 142 0.53 -24.09 34.77
CA GLY A 142 0.34 -23.55 33.42
C GLY A 142 -0.95 -22.75 33.23
N GLN A 143 -1.74 -22.53 34.29
CA GLN A 143 -2.95 -21.72 34.23
C GLN A 143 -2.60 -20.23 34.24
N ALA A 144 -3.33 -19.42 33.46
CA ALA A 144 -3.13 -17.98 33.42
C ALA A 144 -3.44 -17.35 34.78
N LEU A 145 -2.52 -16.53 35.30
CA LEU A 145 -2.74 -15.79 36.53
C LEU A 145 -3.89 -14.79 36.35
N LEU A 146 -4.81 -14.77 37.31
CA LEU A 146 -5.95 -13.83 37.36
C LEU A 146 -5.49 -12.35 37.38
N SER A 147 -4.29 -12.07 37.88
CA SER A 147 -3.66 -10.74 37.86
C SER A 147 -3.36 -10.27 36.43
N SER A 148 -2.86 -11.17 35.58
CA SER A 148 -2.48 -10.88 34.20
C SER A 148 -3.70 -10.64 33.31
N THR A 149 -4.76 -11.43 33.48
CA THR A 149 -6.01 -11.26 32.72
C THR A 149 -6.77 -9.99 33.10
N ARG A 150 -6.77 -9.59 34.38
CA ARG A 150 -7.36 -8.32 34.83
C ARG A 150 -6.62 -7.08 34.30
N ARG A 151 -5.29 -7.14 34.24
CA ARG A 151 -4.47 -6.06 33.69
C ARG A 151 -4.78 -5.83 32.20
N LEU A 152 -5.00 -6.91 31.45
CA LEU A 152 -5.39 -6.85 30.04
C LEU A 152 -6.81 -6.32 29.81
N LEU A 153 -7.75 -6.64 30.71
CA LEU A 153 -9.13 -6.15 30.65
C LEU A 153 -9.32 -4.73 31.22
N GLY A 154 -8.23 -4.02 31.55
CA GLY A 154 -8.29 -2.64 32.07
C GLY A 154 -8.92 -2.53 33.46
N TRP A 155 -9.05 -3.63 34.21
CA TRP A 155 -9.65 -3.61 35.54
C TRP A 155 -8.65 -3.06 36.57
N ARG A 156 -8.71 -1.76 36.84
CA ARG A 156 -8.08 -1.18 38.04
C ARG A 156 -8.95 -1.49 39.25
N LYS A 157 -8.34 -1.94 40.35
CA LYS A 157 -9.05 -1.98 41.65
C LYS A 157 -9.52 -0.55 41.98
N PRO A 158 -10.74 -0.36 42.50
CA PRO A 158 -11.08 0.90 43.15
C PRO A 158 -10.09 1.11 44.30
N GLU A 159 -9.51 2.29 44.41
CA GLU A 159 -8.65 2.67 45.53
C GLU A 159 -9.50 2.68 46.82
N GLU A 160 -8.95 2.09 47.90
CA GLU A 160 -9.53 2.05 49.25
C GLU A 160 -9.31 3.37 50.00
#